data_AF-A0A7C5IFZ0-F1
#
_entry.id   AF-A0A7C5IFZ0-F1
#
_cell.length_a   1.000
_cell.length_b   1.000
_cell.length_c   1.000
_cell.angle_alpha   90.00
_cell.angle_beta   90.00
_cell.angle_gamma   90.00
#
_symmetry.space_group_name_H-M   'P 1'
#
loop_
_entity.id
_entity.type
_entity.pdbx_description
1 polymer ?
#
loop_
_entity_poly.entity_id
_entity_poly.type
_entity_poly.pdbx_seq_one_letter_code
_entity_poly.pdbx_strand_id
1 'polypeptide(L)'
;MNDLVKLLTPIKEAVNSFERRLIVLAGEEGENMAIQLIKEYCFLKGKDSKINALYVGDNFEEDSSSFKRFIKFKNLVEEIDGLNLQNIAFKDSLNVLGLTFDLL
;
A
#
# COMPACT_ATOMS: atom_id res chain seq x y z
N MET A 1 12.69 3.49 15.41
CA MET A 1 12.28 2.22 16.06
C MET A 1 10.98 2.35 16.86
N ASN A 2 10.74 3.44 17.59
CA ASN A 2 9.55 3.57 18.46
C ASN A 2 8.23 3.81 17.69
N ASP A 3 8.27 4.43 16.51
CA ASP A 3 7.05 4.77 15.76
C ASP A 3 6.47 3.59 14.99
N LEU A 4 7.31 2.72 14.42
CA LEU A 4 6.86 1.49 13.76
C LEU A 4 6.04 0.63 14.73
N VAL A 5 6.54 0.43 15.97
CA VAL A 5 5.86 -0.38 16.99
C VAL A 5 4.46 0.13 17.30
N LYS A 6 4.26 1.45 17.34
CA LYS A 6 2.94 2.07 17.55
C LYS A 6 2.00 1.81 16.37
N LEU A 7 2.54 1.78 15.14
CA LEU A 7 1.77 1.53 13.92
C LEU A 7 1.46 0.04 13.72
N LEU A 8 2.09 -0.89 14.45
CA LEU A 8 1.73 -2.31 14.37
C LEU A 8 0.33 -2.60 14.94
N THR A 9 -0.11 -1.86 15.96
CA THR A 9 -1.44 -2.04 16.55
C THR A 9 -2.57 -1.83 15.54
N PRO A 10 -2.67 -0.69 14.84
CA PRO A 10 -3.72 -0.50 13.84
C PRO A 10 -3.62 -1.52 12.69
N ILE A 11 -2.42 -1.98 12.31
CA ILE A 11 -2.29 -3.05 11.31
C ILE A 11 -2.90 -4.36 11.80
N LYS A 12 -2.61 -4.77 13.05
CA LYS A 12 -3.20 -5.96 13.66
C LYS A 12 -4.71 -5.85 13.78
N GLU A 13 -5.23 -4.68 14.12
CA GLU A 13 -6.67 -4.42 14.16
C GLU A 13 -7.30 -4.55 12.76
N ALA A 14 -6.68 -3.98 11.72
CA ALA A 14 -7.17 -4.09 10.35
C ALA A 14 -7.21 -5.55 9.83
N VAL A 15 -6.28 -6.40 10.28
CA VAL A 15 -6.25 -7.81 9.89
C VAL A 15 -7.30 -8.65 10.66
N ASN A 16 -7.48 -8.38 11.95
CA ASN A 16 -8.30 -9.20 12.85
C ASN A 16 -9.75 -8.72 13.00
N SER A 17 -10.09 -7.58 12.39
CA SER A 17 -11.44 -7.02 12.42
C SER A 17 -11.98 -6.83 11.00
N PHE A 18 -13.28 -6.56 10.89
CA PHE A 18 -13.92 -6.15 9.63
C PHE A 18 -13.89 -4.63 9.43
N GLU A 19 -12.96 -3.94 10.08
CA GLU A 19 -12.84 -2.49 10.06
C GLU A 19 -11.62 -2.03 9.27
N ARG A 20 -11.75 -0.89 8.60
CA ARG A 20 -10.64 -0.24 7.90
C ARG A 20 -9.85 0.64 8.87
N ARG A 21 -8.56 0.83 8.59
CA ARG A 21 -7.69 1.75 9.32
C ARG A 21 -7.05 2.71 8.32
N LEU A 22 -7.01 3.98 8.69
CA LEU A 22 -6.34 5.03 7.93
C LEU A 22 -5.03 5.37 8.65
N ILE A 23 -3.91 5.28 7.93
CA ILE A 23 -2.60 5.65 8.43
C ILE A 23 -2.07 6.78 7.55
N VAL A 24 -1.72 7.90 8.18
CA VAL A 24 -1.14 9.06 7.49
C VAL A 24 0.34 9.14 7.83
N LEU A 25 1.18 9.07 6.81
CA LEU A 25 2.63 9.16 6.92
C LEU A 25 3.08 10.50 6.34
N ALA A 26 3.86 11.25 7.10
CA ALA A 26 4.40 12.55 6.70
C ALA A 26 5.93 12.56 6.80
N GLY A 27 6.58 13.29 5.89
CA GLY A 27 8.03 13.41 5.81
C GLY A 27 8.67 12.55 4.72
N GLU A 28 9.98 12.71 4.55
CA GLU A 28 10.77 12.13 3.45
C GLU A 28 10.81 10.58 3.47
N GLU A 29 10.64 9.98 4.65
CA GLU A 29 10.69 8.53 4.87
C GLU A 29 9.31 7.83 4.81
N GLY A 30 8.25 8.55 4.42
CA GLY A 30 6.89 8.02 4.40
C GLY A 30 6.73 6.77 3.54
N GLU A 31 7.37 6.73 2.37
CA GLU A 31 7.34 5.57 1.47
C GLU A 31 7.96 4.31 2.10
N ASN A 32 9.13 4.47 2.73
CA ASN A 32 9.84 3.36 3.37
C ASN A 32 9.03 2.79 4.54
N MET A 33 8.39 3.66 5.32
CA MET A 33 7.48 3.24 6.39
C MET A 33 6.24 2.54 5.83
N ALA A 34 5.63 3.05 4.75
CA ALA A 34 4.48 2.40 4.11
C ALA A 34 4.81 0.96 3.69
N ILE A 35 5.98 0.76 3.08
CA ILE A 35 6.44 -0.58 2.68
C ILE A 35 6.59 -1.52 3.88
N GLN A 36 7.14 -1.04 5.01
CA GLN A 36 7.24 -1.84 6.22
C GLN A 36 5.86 -2.24 6.76
N LEU A 37 4.89 -1.33 6.74
CA LEU A 37 3.52 -1.61 7.17
C LEU A 37 2.80 -2.61 6.24
N ILE A 38 3.04 -2.52 4.93
CA ILE A 38 2.51 -3.48 3.94
C ILE A 38 3.12 -4.87 4.19
N LYS A 39 4.44 -4.95 4.41
CA LYS A 39 5.11 -6.22 4.74
C LYS A 39 4.52 -6.87 6.00
N GLU A 40 4.27 -6.08 7.04
CA GLU A 40 3.63 -6.57 8.26
C GLU A 40 2.18 -7.02 8.00
N TYR A 41 1.40 -6.23 7.25
CA TYR A 41 0.03 -6.59 6.88
C TYR A 41 -0.01 -7.93 6.12
N CYS A 42 0.87 -8.10 5.13
CA CYS A 42 0.98 -9.34 4.36
C CYS A 42 1.40 -10.52 5.23
N PHE A 43 2.38 -10.32 6.11
CA PHE A 43 2.83 -11.34 7.06
C PHE A 43 1.67 -11.82 7.96
N LEU A 44 0.88 -10.89 8.50
CA LEU A 44 -0.24 -11.20 9.39
C LEU A 44 -1.44 -11.86 8.67
N LYS A 45 -1.68 -11.52 7.40
CA LYS A 45 -2.68 -12.21 6.56
C LYS A 45 -2.28 -13.64 6.19
N GLY A 46 -0.99 -13.96 6.26
CA GLY A 46 -0.47 -15.30 6.00
C GLY A 46 -0.15 -15.56 4.52
N LYS A 47 0.72 -16.54 4.28
CA LYS A 47 1.36 -16.81 2.97
C LYS A 47 0.38 -17.24 1.86
N ASP A 48 -0.76 -17.79 2.22
CA ASP A 48 -1.76 -18.25 1.24
C ASP A 48 -2.75 -17.15 0.85
N SER A 49 -2.70 -16.00 1.52
CA SER A 49 -3.57 -14.87 1.24
C SER A 49 -3.09 -14.11 0.00
N LYS A 50 -4.00 -13.91 -0.96
CA LYS A 50 -3.79 -12.95 -2.06
C LYS A 50 -4.26 -11.57 -1.62
N ILE A 51 -3.35 -10.61 -1.59
CA ILE A 51 -3.62 -9.25 -1.13
C ILE A 51 -3.63 -8.34 -2.34
N ASN A 52 -4.74 -7.64 -2.58
CA ASN A 52 -4.85 -6.69 -3.68
C ASN A 52 -4.62 -5.28 -3.17
N ALA A 53 -3.60 -4.60 -3.68
CA ALA A 53 -3.27 -3.23 -3.35
C ALA A 53 -3.51 -2.30 -4.56
N LEU A 54 -4.00 -1.09 -4.30
CA LEU A 54 -4.16 -0.05 -5.30
C LEU A 54 -3.26 1.15 -4.96
N TYR A 55 -2.34 1.51 -5.84
CA TYR A 55 -1.58 2.74 -5.75
C TYR A 55 -2.25 3.84 -6.57
N VAL A 56 -2.60 4.95 -5.93
CA VAL A 56 -3.18 6.12 -6.61
C VAL A 56 -2.12 7.21 -6.73
N GLY A 57 -1.88 7.66 -7.96
CA GLY A 57 -0.97 8.78 -8.26
C GLY A 57 -1.65 9.87 -9.10
N ASP A 58 -1.00 11.02 -9.26
CA ASP A 58 -1.56 12.10 -10.10
C ASP A 58 -1.61 11.71 -11.58
N ASN A 59 -0.51 11.13 -12.07
CA ASN A 59 -0.35 10.57 -13.41
C ASN A 59 0.80 9.54 -13.42
N PHE A 60 0.87 8.76 -14.49
CA PHE A 60 1.95 7.80 -14.76
C PHE A 60 2.58 8.04 -16.12
N GLU A 61 2.65 9.29 -16.54
CA GLU A 61 3.39 9.66 -17.75
C GLU A 61 4.89 9.45 -17.50
N GLU A 62 5.58 8.89 -18.51
CA GLU A 62 7.02 8.72 -18.47
C GLU A 62 7.70 10.06 -18.13
N ASP A 63 8.80 10.00 -17.37
CA ASP A 63 9.54 11.16 -16.81
C ASP A 63 8.87 12.00 -15.70
N SER A 64 7.58 11.81 -15.41
CA SER A 64 6.93 12.53 -14.30
C SER A 64 7.51 12.15 -12.92
N SER A 65 7.50 13.09 -11.98
CA SER A 65 7.92 12.82 -10.59
C SER A 65 7.04 11.78 -9.90
N SER A 66 5.75 11.75 -10.23
CA SER A 66 4.79 10.76 -9.72
C SER A 66 5.07 9.36 -10.28
N PHE A 67 5.41 9.23 -11.56
CA PHE A 67 5.84 7.95 -12.14
C PHE A 67 7.13 7.45 -11.51
N LYS A 68 8.13 8.32 -11.29
CA LYS A 68 9.39 7.93 -10.61
C LYS A 68 9.15 7.39 -9.19
N ARG A 69 8.28 8.05 -8.42
CA ARG A 69 7.87 7.58 -7.07
C ARG A 69 7.17 6.23 -7.15
N PHE A 70 6.23 6.07 -8.09
CA PHE A 70 5.54 4.81 -8.31
C PHE A 70 6.49 3.67 -8.65
N ILE A 71 7.43 3.85 -9.58
CA ILE A 71 8.38 2.79 -9.95
C ILE A 71 9.26 2.39 -8.76
N LYS A 72 9.74 3.36 -7.98
CA LYS A 72 10.50 3.08 -6.76
C LYS A 72 9.66 2.26 -5.76
N PHE A 73 8.42 2.67 -5.52
CA PHE A 73 7.50 1.95 -4.64
C PHE A 73 7.20 0.54 -5.16
N LYS A 74 6.85 0.42 -6.45
CA LYS A 74 6.53 -0.83 -7.13
C LYS A 74 7.66 -1.85 -6.98
N ASN A 75 8.90 -1.47 -7.29
CA ASN A 75 10.05 -2.36 -7.18
C ASN A 75 10.24 -2.90 -5.75
N LEU A 76 9.94 -2.09 -4.72
CA LEU A 76 10.10 -2.48 -3.32
C LEU A 76 8.98 -3.40 -2.81
N VAL A 77 7.81 -3.36 -3.45
CA VAL A 77 6.65 -4.19 -3.05
C VAL A 77 6.46 -5.42 -3.94
N GLU A 78 7.03 -5.44 -5.15
CA GLU A 78 7.06 -6.64 -6.01
C GLU A 78 7.81 -7.81 -5.37
N GLU A 79 8.72 -7.53 -4.43
CA GLU A 79 9.42 -8.54 -3.63
C GLU A 79 8.54 -9.17 -2.53
N ILE A 80 7.31 -8.70 -2.34
CA ILE A 80 6.40 -9.17 -1.29
C ILE A 80 5.51 -10.29 -1.84
N ASP A 81 5.78 -11.53 -1.42
CA ASP A 81 4.97 -12.70 -1.80
C ASP A 81 3.48 -12.49 -1.50
N GLY A 82 2.63 -12.82 -2.47
CA GLY A 82 1.17 -12.76 -2.32
C GLY A 82 0.54 -11.37 -2.53
N LEU A 83 1.34 -10.32 -2.75
CA LEU A 83 0.85 -8.97 -3.03
C LEU A 83 0.65 -8.74 -4.53
N ASN A 84 -0.56 -8.36 -4.92
CA ASN A 84 -0.92 -7.93 -6.26
C ASN A 84 -1.11 -6.40 -6.28
N LEU A 85 -0.15 -5.67 -6.83
CA LEU A 85 -0.21 -4.21 -6.94
C LEU A 85 -0.84 -3.78 -8.26
N GLN A 86 -1.89 -2.98 -8.18
CA GLN A 86 -2.47 -2.23 -9.30
C GLN A 86 -2.21 -0.73 -9.10
N ASN A 87 -2.21 0.05 -10.18
CA ASN A 87 -2.03 1.49 -10.11
C ASN A 87 -3.06 2.23 -10.97
N ILE A 88 -3.51 3.40 -10.49
CA ILE A 88 -4.46 4.23 -11.23
C ILE A 88 -4.19 5.73 -11.04
N ALA A 89 -4.34 6.50 -12.12
CA ALA A 89 -4.25 7.94 -12.01
C ALA A 89 -5.53 8.46 -11.35
N PHE A 90 -5.41 9.48 -10.50
CA PHE A 90 -6.56 10.00 -9.73
C PHE A 90 -7.75 10.38 -10.62
N LYS A 91 -7.45 10.97 -11.79
CA LYS A 91 -8.45 11.34 -12.82
C LYS A 91 -9.28 10.16 -13.33
N ASP A 92 -8.74 8.94 -13.24
CA ASP A 92 -9.33 7.70 -13.76
C ASP A 92 -9.98 6.86 -12.66
N SER A 93 -10.10 7.37 -11.42
CA SER A 93 -10.63 6.65 -10.25
C SER A 93 -12.02 6.04 -10.43
N LEU A 94 -12.83 6.52 -11.38
CA LEU A 94 -14.11 5.90 -11.73
C LEU A 94 -13.95 4.47 -12.30
N ASN A 95 -12.79 4.14 -12.88
CA ASN A 95 -12.54 2.83 -13.49
C ASN A 95 -12.35 1.71 -12.46
N VAL A 96 -12.16 2.03 -11.18
CA VAL A 96 -12.05 1.03 -10.10
C VAL A 96 -13.34 0.86 -9.30
N LEU A 97 -14.43 1.53 -9.72
CA LEU A 97 -15.75 1.33 -9.11
C LEU A 97 -16.19 -0.13 -9.28
N GLY A 98 -16.62 -0.75 -8.17
CA GLY A 98 -17.03 -2.16 -8.15
C GLY A 98 -15.87 -3.14 -7.95
N LEU A 99 -14.62 -2.68 -7.93
CA LEU A 99 -13.47 -3.48 -7.52
C LEU A 99 -13.23 -3.39 -6.02
N THR A 100 -12.58 -4.40 -5.45
CA THR A 100 -12.25 -4.48 -4.02
C THR A 100 -10.75 -4.61 -3.84
N PHE A 101 -10.21 -3.82 -2.91
CA PHE A 101 -8.80 -3.82 -2.54
C PHE A 101 -8.66 -3.96 -1.03
N ASP A 102 -7.60 -4.65 -0.62
CA ASP A 102 -7.20 -4.80 0.77
C ASP A 102 -6.43 -3.55 1.26
N LEU A 103 -5.67 -2.93 0.35
CA LEU A 103 -4.79 -1.79 0.61
C LEU A 103 -5.00 -0.71 -0.46
N LEU A 104 -4.94 0.56 -0.03
CA LEU A 104 -5.03 1.76 -0.87
C LEU A 104 -3.95 2.77 -0.45
#